data_AF-A0A1F6WZT4-F1
#
_entry.id   AF-A0A1F6WZT4-F1
#
_cell.length_a   1.000
_cell.length_b   1.000
_cell.length_c   1.000
_cell.angle_alpha   90.00
_cell.angle_beta   90.00
_cell.angle_gamma   90.00
#
_symmetry.space_group_name_H-M   'P 1'
#
loop_
_entity.id
_entity.type
_entity.pdbx_description
1 polymer ?
#
loop_
_entity_poly.entity_id
_entity_poly.type
_entity_poly.pdbx_seq_one_letter_code
_entity_poly.pdbx_strand_id
1 'polypeptide(L)'
;MENTQNFILKNIMLQVALSLFVFLTLWWLFIKPLSGGVLVSFKHFWSSVYVAMPLLGGIYGFVISKAFGGRKSVLGKMILAFSLGLFLQAFGQIIYTYYLWSLQIEAPYPSLGDMGYFGSIFAYIYGIFILARYIGVTISFRSFLNKIPTIVIPFIMLTFSYFTFLKGYKFDFSNFLKIFLDFGYPIFQAFYVSLALLVLFFSKKSLGGVLRKPVLLLVFALIIQYISDSYFIYTANNGTWYLGGIGDYFYLVSYFAMTLVIIYIGDTFEKIRLESSKIKTAYSETDADNDLEKLFNQILTEIIKRQVRIAGPLGWQEVRKVASVSIINEESVVVSMVGDPKKTIDELIYRYKNFFGDIAVKVSKNAAYHLIMKLPPEEVPDSLR
;
A
#
# COMPACT_ATOMS: atom_id res chain seq x y z
N MET A 1 -5.49 -26.49 7.22
CA MET A 1 -4.03 -26.44 7.49
C MET A 1 -3.36 -25.17 6.93
N GLU A 2 -3.72 -24.70 5.73
CA GLU A 2 -3.12 -23.49 5.11
C GLU A 2 -3.28 -22.20 5.94
N ASN A 3 -4.44 -21.99 6.57
CA ASN A 3 -4.71 -20.80 7.41
C ASN A 3 -3.84 -20.72 8.67
N THR A 4 -3.49 -21.87 9.26
CA THR A 4 -2.65 -21.93 10.46
C THR A 4 -1.20 -21.58 10.13
N GLN A 5 -0.72 -21.99 8.95
CA GLN A 5 0.64 -21.67 8.48
C GLN A 5 0.82 -20.17 8.21
N ASN A 6 -0.16 -19.51 7.58
CA ASN A 6 -0.10 -18.07 7.30
C ASN A 6 -0.08 -17.22 8.59
N PHE A 7 -0.85 -17.62 9.60
CA PHE A 7 -0.87 -16.93 10.91
C PHE A 7 0.46 -17.07 11.67
N ILE A 8 1.04 -18.28 11.66
CA ILE A 8 2.34 -18.54 12.31
C ILE A 8 3.46 -17.75 11.62
N LEU A 9 3.49 -17.75 10.28
CA LEU A 9 4.51 -17.04 9.51
C LEU A 9 4.50 -15.54 9.80
N LYS A 10 3.31 -14.93 9.91
CA LYS A 10 3.16 -13.52 10.28
C LYS A 10 3.75 -13.21 11.64
N ASN A 11 3.39 -13.98 12.67
CA ASN A 11 3.85 -13.73 14.04
C ASN A 11 5.38 -13.81 14.11
N ILE A 12 5.97 -14.79 13.42
CA ILE A 12 7.43 -14.92 13.31
C ILE A 12 8.03 -13.71 12.60
N MET A 13 7.51 -13.31 11.43
CA MET A 13 8.01 -12.14 10.69
C MET A 13 7.98 -10.86 11.54
N LEU A 14 6.86 -10.61 12.23
CA LEU A 14 6.72 -9.44 13.09
C LEU A 14 7.68 -9.49 14.28
N GLN A 15 7.79 -10.64 14.95
CA GLN A 15 8.71 -10.82 16.08
C GLN A 15 10.17 -10.63 15.67
N VAL A 16 10.57 -11.17 14.52
CA VAL A 16 11.94 -11.01 14.00
C VAL A 16 12.22 -9.55 13.64
N ALA A 17 11.31 -8.87 12.92
CA ALA A 17 11.48 -7.46 12.59
C ALA A 17 11.54 -6.58 13.84
N LEU A 18 10.67 -6.83 14.83
CA LEU A 18 10.66 -6.09 16.09
C LEU A 18 11.94 -6.35 16.89
N SER A 19 12.38 -7.61 16.97
CA SER A 19 13.60 -7.99 17.71
C SER A 19 14.83 -7.34 17.09
N LEU A 20 14.93 -7.34 15.76
CA LEU A 20 16.00 -6.66 15.04
C LEU A 20 15.96 -5.15 15.28
N PHE A 21 14.78 -4.53 15.22
CA PHE A 21 14.63 -3.09 15.45
C PHE A 21 15.01 -2.68 16.88
N VAL A 22 14.55 -3.44 17.88
CA VAL A 22 14.88 -3.21 19.29
C VAL A 22 16.36 -3.40 19.52
N PHE A 23 16.96 -4.47 19.00
CA PHE A 23 18.40 -4.72 19.10
C PHE A 23 19.21 -3.56 18.50
N LEU A 24 18.92 -3.15 17.26
CA LEU A 24 19.62 -2.06 16.60
C LEU A 24 19.42 -0.71 17.31
N THR A 25 18.24 -0.48 17.88
CA THR A 25 17.95 0.73 18.68
C THR A 25 18.73 0.75 19.98
N LEU A 26 18.76 -0.37 20.72
CA LEU A 26 19.53 -0.48 21.97
C LEU A 26 21.03 -0.31 21.70
N TRP A 27 21.52 -0.90 20.62
CA TRP A 27 22.90 -0.71 20.19
C TRP A 27 23.19 0.75 19.82
N TRP A 28 22.30 1.41 19.06
CA TRP A 28 22.44 2.84 18.75
C TRP A 28 22.47 3.73 20.00
N LEU A 29 21.58 3.47 20.97
CA LEU A 29 21.54 4.19 22.24
C LEU A 29 22.82 4.00 23.06
N PHE A 30 23.39 2.79 23.01
CA PHE A 30 24.66 2.47 23.68
C PHE A 30 25.85 3.22 23.08
N ILE A 31 25.92 3.39 21.75
CA ILE A 31 27.04 4.08 21.09
C ILE A 31 26.94 5.61 21.14
N LYS A 32 25.73 6.16 21.34
CA LYS A 32 25.48 7.61 21.31
C LYS A 32 26.26 8.44 22.35
N PRO A 33 26.30 8.08 23.65
CA PRO A 33 26.94 8.92 24.68
C PRO A 33 28.47 8.85 24.67
N LEU A 34 29.05 7.91 23.93
CA LEU A 34 30.49 7.68 23.94
C LEU A 34 31.20 8.74 23.06
N SER A 35 32.49 8.99 23.32
CA SER A 35 33.38 9.84 22.49
C SER A 35 34.78 9.19 22.29
N GLY A 36 35.51 9.54 21.22
CA GLY A 36 36.89 9.06 20.94
C GLY A 36 37.08 8.19 19.69
N GLY A 37 38.33 7.74 19.42
CA GLY A 37 38.71 7.06 18.16
C GLY A 37 38.21 5.63 17.99
N VAL A 38 38.27 4.78 19.03
CA VAL A 38 37.68 3.42 19.03
C VAL A 38 36.18 3.47 18.72
N LEU A 39 35.54 4.59 19.06
CA LEU A 39 34.11 4.78 18.85
C LEU A 39 33.71 5.03 17.39
N VAL A 40 34.59 5.68 16.62
CA VAL A 40 34.34 5.94 15.19
C VAL A 40 34.09 4.61 14.48
N SER A 41 34.90 3.59 14.78
CA SER A 41 34.73 2.23 14.26
C SER A 41 33.40 1.59 14.68
N PHE A 42 32.93 1.78 15.92
CA PHE A 42 31.63 1.25 16.35
C PHE A 42 30.45 1.93 15.65
N LYS A 43 30.52 3.25 15.43
CA LYS A 43 29.49 4.00 14.69
C LYS A 43 29.44 3.58 13.22
N HIS A 44 30.61 3.40 12.60
CA HIS A 44 30.74 2.91 11.22
C HIS A 44 30.16 1.51 11.09
N PHE A 45 30.46 0.64 12.05
CA PHE A 45 29.94 -0.72 12.06
C PHE A 45 28.42 -0.76 12.24
N TRP A 46 27.87 0.00 13.19
CA TRP A 46 26.41 0.09 13.36
C TRP A 46 25.72 0.64 12.10
N SER A 47 26.29 1.68 11.48
CA SER A 47 25.77 2.26 10.23
C SER A 47 25.76 1.22 9.10
N SER A 48 26.79 0.36 9.04
CA SER A 48 26.86 -0.72 8.06
C SER A 48 25.81 -1.82 8.30
N VAL A 49 25.42 -2.07 9.55
CA VAL A 49 24.57 -3.21 9.93
C VAL A 49 23.07 -2.89 9.86
N TYR A 50 22.63 -1.64 10.04
CA TYR A 50 21.18 -1.34 10.01
C TYR A 50 20.51 -1.63 8.66
N VAL A 51 21.29 -1.81 7.59
CA VAL A 51 20.83 -2.29 6.28
C VAL A 51 20.11 -3.64 6.34
N ALA A 52 20.34 -4.42 7.40
CA ALA A 52 19.59 -5.65 7.66
C ALA A 52 18.07 -5.40 7.73
N MET A 53 17.63 -4.23 8.23
CA MET A 53 16.21 -3.89 8.35
C MET A 53 15.50 -3.78 6.99
N PRO A 54 15.93 -2.93 6.03
CA PRO A 54 15.30 -2.85 4.73
C PRO A 54 15.48 -4.15 3.92
N LEU A 55 16.58 -4.89 4.07
CA LEU A 55 16.73 -6.22 3.45
C LEU A 55 15.66 -7.19 3.94
N LEU A 56 15.46 -7.28 5.26
CA LEU A 56 14.45 -8.13 5.88
C LEU A 56 13.04 -7.76 5.38
N GLY A 57 12.70 -6.47 5.40
CA GLY A 57 11.41 -5.99 4.91
C GLY A 57 11.19 -6.24 3.41
N GLY A 58 12.24 -6.08 2.61
CA GLY A 58 12.24 -6.44 1.19
C GLY A 58 11.92 -7.92 0.98
N ILE A 59 12.61 -8.81 1.70
CA ILE A 59 12.41 -10.27 1.64
C ILE A 59 10.99 -10.64 2.06
N TYR A 60 10.51 -10.12 3.19
CA TYR A 60 9.15 -10.38 3.66
C TYR A 60 8.10 -9.91 2.67
N GLY A 61 8.27 -8.71 2.09
CA GLY A 61 7.36 -8.23 1.05
C GLY A 61 7.35 -9.12 -0.18
N PHE A 62 8.50 -9.65 -0.60
CA PHE A 62 8.56 -10.59 -1.71
C PHE A 62 7.82 -11.91 -1.42
N VAL A 63 8.01 -12.47 -0.22
CA VAL A 63 7.31 -13.70 0.23
C VAL A 63 5.81 -13.47 0.30
N ILE A 64 5.36 -12.40 0.97
CA ILE A 64 3.95 -12.05 1.11
C ILE A 64 3.33 -11.78 -0.28
N SER A 65 4.04 -11.07 -1.16
CA SER A 65 3.54 -10.82 -2.51
C SER A 65 3.28 -12.12 -3.28
N LYS A 66 4.19 -13.10 -3.21
CA LYS A 66 3.98 -14.40 -3.86
C LYS A 66 2.73 -15.10 -3.36
N ALA A 67 2.46 -15.07 -2.04
CA ALA A 67 1.25 -15.64 -1.45
C ALA A 67 -0.03 -14.99 -2.00
N PHE A 68 0.03 -13.71 -2.36
CA PHE A 68 -1.09 -13.00 -2.98
C PHE A 68 -1.08 -13.00 -4.51
N GLY A 69 -0.33 -13.89 -5.18
CA GLY A 69 -0.33 -14.01 -6.65
C GLY A 69 0.71 -13.15 -7.38
N GLY A 70 1.64 -12.54 -6.63
CA GLY A 70 2.83 -11.88 -7.17
C GLY A 70 2.54 -10.81 -8.21
N ARG A 71 3.21 -10.89 -9.36
CA ARG A 71 3.02 -9.95 -10.48
C ARG A 71 1.68 -10.12 -11.21
N LYS A 72 0.89 -11.16 -10.94
CA LYS A 72 -0.39 -11.39 -11.63
C LYS A 72 -1.54 -10.69 -10.91
N SER A 73 -1.42 -10.43 -9.62
CA SER A 73 -2.46 -9.76 -8.83
C SER A 73 -2.14 -8.28 -8.58
N VAL A 74 -3.17 -7.47 -8.37
CA VAL A 74 -3.02 -6.06 -8.02
C VAL A 74 -2.31 -5.92 -6.66
N LEU A 75 -2.73 -6.73 -5.68
CA LEU A 75 -2.16 -6.74 -4.33
C LEU A 75 -0.69 -7.17 -4.33
N GLY A 76 -0.36 -8.24 -5.03
CA GLY A 76 1.02 -8.73 -5.13
C GLY A 76 1.93 -7.72 -5.80
N LYS A 77 1.49 -7.03 -6.87
CA LYS A 77 2.23 -5.94 -7.51
C LYS A 77 2.51 -4.78 -6.56
N MET A 78 1.50 -4.38 -5.78
CA MET A 78 1.63 -3.30 -4.80
C MET A 78 2.68 -3.63 -3.73
N ILE A 79 2.63 -4.84 -3.16
CA ILE A 79 3.60 -5.28 -2.15
C ILE A 79 5.00 -5.43 -2.76
N LEU A 80 5.12 -5.89 -4.01
CA LEU A 80 6.41 -5.93 -4.72
C LEU A 80 7.00 -4.54 -4.92
N ALA A 81 6.18 -3.53 -5.18
CA ALA A 81 6.66 -2.16 -5.35
C ALA A 81 7.26 -1.61 -4.04
N PHE A 82 6.59 -1.82 -2.90
CA PHE A 82 7.14 -1.44 -1.59
C PHE A 82 8.40 -2.25 -1.24
N SER A 83 8.39 -3.56 -1.50
CA SER A 83 9.56 -4.44 -1.33
C SER A 83 10.75 -3.98 -2.18
N LEU A 84 10.52 -3.62 -3.45
CA LEU A 84 11.54 -3.07 -4.33
C LEU A 84 12.11 -1.76 -3.79
N GLY A 85 11.28 -0.88 -3.25
CA GLY A 85 11.75 0.34 -2.60
C GLY A 85 12.70 0.05 -1.43
N LEU A 86 12.39 -0.94 -0.59
CA LEU A 86 13.29 -1.37 0.49
C LEU A 86 14.58 -2.01 -0.03
N PHE A 87 14.53 -2.82 -1.10
CA PHE A 87 15.75 -3.34 -1.72
C PHE A 87 16.63 -2.23 -2.33
N LEU A 88 16.03 -1.19 -2.90
CA LEU A 88 16.75 -0.04 -3.43
C LEU A 88 17.40 0.79 -2.31
N GLN A 89 16.71 0.94 -1.17
CA GLN A 89 17.29 1.53 0.05
C GLN A 89 18.47 0.70 0.56
N ALA A 90 18.32 -0.63 0.61
CA ALA A 90 19.39 -1.53 1.00
C ALA A 90 20.59 -1.47 0.05
N PHE A 91 20.34 -1.40 -1.26
CA PHE A 91 21.37 -1.20 -2.27
C PHE A 91 22.14 0.10 -2.02
N GLY A 92 21.44 1.22 -1.77
CA GLY A 92 22.06 2.49 -1.41
C GLY A 92 23.01 2.35 -0.22
N GLN A 93 22.55 1.73 0.87
CA GLN A 93 23.35 1.55 2.08
C GLN A 93 24.54 0.61 1.90
N ILE A 94 24.40 -0.47 1.12
CA ILE A 94 25.52 -1.38 0.81
C ILE A 94 26.60 -0.65 0.02
N ILE A 95 26.21 0.18 -0.95
CA ILE A 95 27.17 0.97 -1.73
C ILE A 95 27.87 2.01 -0.84
N TYR A 96 27.15 2.71 0.04
CA TYR A 96 27.76 3.63 1.01
C TYR A 96 28.72 2.90 1.95
N THR A 97 28.35 1.70 2.42
CA THR A 97 29.21 0.84 3.24
C THR A 97 30.49 0.44 2.50
N TYR A 98 30.39 0.15 1.20
CA TYR A 98 31.55 -0.13 0.36
C TYR A 98 32.49 1.07 0.24
N TYR A 99 31.96 2.28 -0.01
CA TYR A 99 32.77 3.50 -0.04
C TYR A 99 33.52 3.73 1.27
N LEU A 100 32.83 3.51 2.39
CA LEU A 100 33.40 3.67 3.72
C LEU A 100 34.57 2.71 3.96
N TRP A 101 34.35 1.40 3.82
CA TRP A 101 35.34 0.40 4.23
C TRP A 101 36.41 0.15 3.18
N SER A 102 36.07 0.19 1.89
CA SER A 102 36.99 -0.14 0.80
C SER A 102 37.72 1.08 0.25
N LEU A 103 37.07 2.25 0.24
CA LEU A 103 37.64 3.47 -0.36
C LEU A 103 37.99 4.54 0.67
N GLN A 104 37.61 4.36 1.95
CA GLN A 104 37.84 5.32 3.03
C GLN A 104 37.23 6.70 2.71
N ILE A 105 36.10 6.70 1.98
CA ILE A 105 35.35 7.92 1.65
C ILE A 105 34.13 7.99 2.54
N GLU A 106 34.10 9.00 3.40
CA GLU A 106 32.94 9.33 4.23
C GLU A 106 31.93 10.14 3.41
N ALA A 107 30.67 9.70 3.38
CA ALA A 107 29.54 10.45 2.81
C ALA A 107 29.68 10.86 1.32
N PRO A 108 29.96 9.94 0.38
CA PRO A 108 30.04 10.32 -1.03
C PRO A 108 28.67 10.82 -1.53
N TYR A 109 28.57 12.11 -1.84
CA TYR A 109 27.34 12.72 -2.35
C TYR A 109 27.62 13.74 -3.47
N PRO A 110 27.04 13.57 -4.66
CA PRO A 110 26.26 12.42 -5.13
C PRO A 110 27.14 11.17 -5.35
N SER A 111 26.53 10.00 -5.30
CA SER A 111 27.18 8.69 -5.49
C SER A 111 26.25 7.67 -6.15
N LEU A 112 26.81 6.51 -6.49
CA LEU A 112 26.05 5.36 -6.98
C LEU A 112 25.00 4.88 -5.95
N GLY A 113 25.24 5.09 -4.66
CA GLY A 113 24.27 4.73 -3.61
C GLY A 113 23.01 5.59 -3.67
N ASP A 114 23.14 6.86 -4.07
CA ASP A 114 22.02 7.78 -4.20
C ASP A 114 21.06 7.38 -5.32
N MET A 115 21.51 6.60 -6.31
CA MET A 115 20.61 6.01 -7.31
C MET A 115 19.64 5.01 -6.67
N GLY A 116 20.08 4.26 -5.65
CA GLY A 116 19.24 3.37 -4.87
C GLY A 116 18.25 4.15 -4.02
N TYR A 117 18.75 5.09 -3.21
CA TYR A 117 17.92 5.92 -2.34
C TYR A 117 16.87 6.70 -3.13
N PHE A 118 17.28 7.41 -4.18
CA PHE A 118 16.37 8.17 -5.02
C PHE A 118 15.42 7.25 -5.81
N GLY A 119 15.94 6.12 -6.34
CA GLY A 119 15.14 5.12 -7.05
C GLY A 119 14.00 4.55 -6.20
N SER A 120 14.22 4.39 -4.89
CA SER A 120 13.20 3.89 -3.96
C SER A 120 11.95 4.78 -3.91
N ILE A 121 12.10 6.09 -4.13
CA ILE A 121 10.99 7.05 -4.14
C ILE A 121 9.98 6.69 -5.22
N PHE A 122 10.45 6.36 -6.43
CA PHE A 122 9.58 5.95 -7.53
C PHE A 122 8.92 4.59 -7.28
N ALA A 123 9.64 3.66 -6.65
CA ALA A 123 9.06 2.37 -6.26
C ALA A 123 7.92 2.56 -5.23
N TYR A 124 8.10 3.45 -4.25
CA TYR A 124 7.07 3.80 -3.27
C TYR A 124 5.89 4.54 -3.92
N ILE A 125 6.13 5.53 -4.79
CA ILE A 125 5.08 6.20 -5.57
C ILE A 125 4.24 5.16 -6.33
N TYR A 126 4.89 4.23 -7.02
CA TYR A 126 4.22 3.19 -7.78
C TYR A 126 3.38 2.26 -6.88
N GLY A 127 3.90 1.87 -5.71
CA GLY A 127 3.17 1.11 -4.71
C GLY A 127 1.91 1.83 -4.21
N ILE A 128 2.04 3.10 -3.83
CA ILE A 128 0.91 3.93 -3.37
C ILE A 128 -0.11 4.12 -4.49
N PHE A 129 0.34 4.30 -5.74
CA PHE A 129 -0.53 4.45 -6.90
C PHE A 129 -1.38 3.21 -7.16
N ILE A 130 -0.78 2.01 -7.05
CA ILE A 130 -1.54 0.76 -7.13
C ILE A 130 -2.53 0.64 -5.98
N LEU A 131 -2.11 0.98 -4.75
CA LEU A 131 -2.98 0.98 -3.58
C LEU A 131 -4.19 1.91 -3.77
N ALA A 132 -3.96 3.13 -4.26
CA ALA A 132 -4.99 4.11 -4.57
C ALA A 132 -6.03 3.54 -5.56
N ARG A 133 -5.56 2.92 -6.65
CA ARG A 133 -6.45 2.26 -7.62
C ARG A 133 -7.24 1.12 -7.00
N TYR A 134 -6.60 0.34 -6.13
CA TYR A 134 -7.24 -0.79 -5.46
C TYR A 134 -8.40 -0.35 -4.56
N ILE A 135 -8.24 0.76 -3.82
CA ILE A 135 -9.31 1.31 -2.96
C ILE A 135 -10.32 2.18 -3.72
N GLY A 136 -10.23 2.26 -5.05
CA GLY A 136 -11.16 3.01 -5.90
C GLY A 136 -10.93 4.52 -5.95
N VAL A 137 -9.72 5.00 -5.60
CA VAL A 137 -9.38 6.42 -5.67
C VAL A 137 -9.00 6.80 -7.10
N THR A 138 -9.74 7.74 -7.67
CA THR A 138 -9.39 8.39 -8.93
C THR A 138 -8.42 9.53 -8.68
N ILE A 139 -7.14 9.30 -8.99
CA ILE A 139 -6.09 10.32 -8.86
C ILE A 139 -6.34 11.37 -9.94
N SER A 140 -6.84 12.53 -9.50
CA SER A 140 -7.13 13.69 -10.34
C SER A 140 -6.83 14.97 -9.60
N PHE A 141 -6.54 16.07 -10.30
CA PHE A 141 -6.26 17.36 -9.66
C PHE A 141 -7.39 17.81 -8.71
N ARG A 142 -8.65 17.59 -9.11
CA ARG A 142 -9.83 17.87 -8.28
C ARG A 142 -9.85 17.04 -6.98
N SER A 143 -9.38 15.79 -7.02
CA SER A 143 -9.32 14.95 -5.81
C SER A 143 -8.35 15.48 -4.75
N PHE A 144 -7.25 16.12 -5.16
CA PHE A 144 -6.28 16.78 -4.26
C PHE A 144 -6.83 18.08 -3.68
N LEU A 145 -7.39 18.96 -4.52
CA LEU A 145 -7.92 20.26 -4.09
C LEU A 145 -8.99 20.15 -3.01
N ASN A 146 -9.83 19.12 -3.08
CA ASN A 146 -10.90 18.90 -2.11
C ASN A 146 -10.41 18.30 -0.77
N LYS A 147 -9.09 18.19 -0.57
CA LYS A 147 -8.45 17.52 0.57
C LYS A 147 -7.26 18.34 1.09
N ILE A 148 -7.57 19.35 1.91
CA ILE A 148 -6.60 20.30 2.49
C ILE A 148 -5.29 19.63 2.97
N PRO A 149 -5.29 18.54 3.76
CA PRO A 149 -4.04 17.94 4.23
C PRO A 149 -3.11 17.43 3.11
N THR A 150 -3.67 16.99 1.98
CA THR A 150 -2.89 16.48 0.84
C THR A 150 -2.12 17.57 0.10
N ILE A 151 -2.41 18.84 0.36
CA ILE A 151 -1.71 20.00 -0.22
C ILE A 151 -0.88 20.70 0.85
N VAL A 152 -1.48 20.94 2.02
CA VAL A 152 -0.85 21.70 3.10
C VAL A 152 0.38 20.98 3.64
N ILE A 153 0.33 19.67 3.89
CA ILE A 153 1.48 18.92 4.43
C ILE A 153 2.66 18.93 3.42
N PRO A 154 2.48 18.56 2.14
CA PRO A 154 3.55 18.68 1.15
C PRO A 154 4.08 20.10 0.99
N PHE A 155 3.22 21.12 1.04
CA PHE A 155 3.66 22.51 0.97
C PHE A 155 4.53 22.90 2.17
N ILE A 156 4.16 22.47 3.38
CA ILE A 156 4.98 22.65 4.59
C ILE A 156 6.32 21.95 4.44
N MET A 157 6.35 20.71 3.92
CA MET A 157 7.60 19.99 3.64
C MET A 157 8.49 20.77 2.66
N LEU A 158 7.97 21.19 1.51
CA LEU A 158 8.75 21.95 0.54
C LEU A 158 9.24 23.29 1.11
N THR A 159 8.41 23.97 1.90
CA THR A 159 8.77 25.20 2.60
C THR A 159 9.90 24.95 3.60
N PHE A 160 9.79 23.88 4.39
CA PHE A 160 10.84 23.47 5.33
C PHE A 160 12.16 23.20 4.60
N SER A 161 12.14 22.35 3.57
CA SER A 161 13.32 22.05 2.73
C SER A 161 13.96 23.31 2.16
N TYR A 162 13.15 24.27 1.70
CA TYR A 162 13.63 25.54 1.22
C TYR A 162 14.43 26.29 2.30
N PHE A 163 13.83 26.50 3.47
CA PHE A 163 14.48 27.26 4.55
C PHE A 163 15.66 26.54 5.18
N THR A 164 15.70 25.20 5.16
CA THR A 164 16.79 24.44 5.77
C THR A 164 18.02 24.31 4.87
N PHE A 165 17.86 23.96 3.60
CA PHE A 165 19.02 23.60 2.75
C PHE A 165 19.00 24.14 1.32
N LEU A 166 17.91 24.79 0.86
CA LEU A 166 17.88 25.42 -0.48
C LEU A 166 18.00 26.95 -0.46
N LYS A 167 17.81 27.60 0.70
CA LYS A 167 17.94 29.05 0.82
C LYS A 167 19.41 29.46 0.64
N GLY A 168 19.68 30.28 -0.37
CA GLY A 168 21.04 30.66 -0.74
C GLY A 168 21.83 29.56 -1.45
N TYR A 169 21.13 28.56 -2.00
CA TYR A 169 21.75 27.47 -2.75
C TYR A 169 22.57 28.00 -3.94
N LYS A 170 23.84 27.59 -4.01
CA LYS A 170 24.74 27.96 -5.11
C LYS A 170 24.62 26.94 -6.23
N PHE A 171 24.15 27.38 -7.39
CA PHE A 171 24.04 26.52 -8.56
C PHE A 171 25.41 26.29 -9.18
N ASP A 172 25.93 25.08 -9.03
CA ASP A 172 27.11 24.58 -9.72
C ASP A 172 26.70 23.59 -10.82
N PHE A 173 26.54 24.10 -12.04
CA PHE A 173 26.13 23.30 -13.19
C PHE A 173 27.20 22.28 -13.63
N SER A 174 28.44 22.36 -13.12
CA SER A 174 29.43 21.30 -13.32
C SER A 174 29.04 20.01 -12.59
N ASN A 175 28.28 20.12 -11.50
CA ASN A 175 27.72 19.01 -10.74
C ASN A 175 26.18 18.98 -10.83
N PHE A 176 25.67 18.84 -12.05
CA PHE A 176 24.23 18.79 -12.32
C PHE A 176 23.50 17.71 -11.51
N LEU A 177 24.13 16.55 -11.29
CA LEU A 177 23.51 15.46 -10.54
C LEU A 177 23.20 15.84 -9.09
N LYS A 178 24.11 16.59 -8.44
CA LYS A 178 23.88 17.11 -7.09
C LYS A 178 22.68 18.05 -7.06
N ILE A 179 22.60 18.99 -8.00
CA ILE A 179 21.44 19.91 -8.12
C ILE A 179 20.16 19.10 -8.32
N PHE A 180 20.17 18.12 -9.22
CA PHE A 180 19.01 17.28 -9.49
C PHE A 180 18.54 16.54 -8.23
N LEU A 181 19.45 15.98 -7.44
CA LEU A 181 19.10 15.27 -6.21
C LEU A 181 18.63 16.22 -5.11
N ASP A 182 19.34 17.34 -4.88
CA ASP A 182 19.03 18.31 -3.83
C ASP A 182 17.60 18.88 -3.97
N PHE A 183 17.12 19.06 -5.20
CA PHE A 183 15.73 19.45 -5.48
C PHE A 183 14.80 18.25 -5.67
N GLY A 184 15.29 17.17 -6.25
CA GLY A 184 14.52 15.98 -6.56
C GLY A 184 13.96 15.31 -5.31
N TYR A 185 14.81 15.08 -4.29
CA TYR A 185 14.39 14.46 -3.03
C TYR A 185 13.17 15.17 -2.42
N PRO A 186 13.22 16.46 -2.06
CA PRO A 186 12.08 17.11 -1.43
C PRO A 186 10.85 17.16 -2.33
N ILE A 187 10.99 17.35 -3.64
CA ILE A 187 9.85 17.41 -4.58
C ILE A 187 9.13 16.07 -4.68
N PHE A 188 9.85 14.99 -5.00
CA PHE A 188 9.23 13.69 -5.20
C PHE A 188 8.76 13.06 -3.89
N GLN A 189 9.39 13.39 -2.76
CA GLN A 189 8.93 12.98 -1.44
C GLN A 189 7.72 13.79 -0.94
N ALA A 190 7.64 15.08 -1.22
CA ALA A 190 6.41 15.83 -0.98
C ALA A 190 5.24 15.20 -1.78
N PHE A 191 5.51 14.80 -3.03
CA PHE A 191 4.54 14.15 -3.90
C PHE A 191 4.08 12.77 -3.37
N TYR A 192 4.99 11.88 -2.95
CA TYR A 192 4.57 10.55 -2.46
C TYR A 192 3.73 10.63 -1.16
N VAL A 193 3.91 11.68 -0.34
CA VAL A 193 3.25 11.87 0.95
C VAL A 193 1.89 12.44 0.67
N SER A 194 1.81 13.40 -0.26
CA SER A 194 0.54 13.89 -0.81
C SER A 194 -0.35 12.73 -1.27
N LEU A 195 0.22 11.81 -2.06
CA LEU A 195 -0.50 10.65 -2.57
C LEU A 195 -0.91 9.68 -1.45
N ALA A 196 -0.03 9.39 -0.50
CA ALA A 196 -0.35 8.53 0.64
C ALA A 196 -1.43 9.12 1.56
N LEU A 197 -1.42 10.44 1.78
CA LEU A 197 -2.47 11.16 2.51
C LEU A 197 -3.81 11.11 1.80
N LEU A 198 -3.80 11.19 0.46
CA LEU A 198 -5.01 11.01 -0.33
C LEU A 198 -5.58 9.61 -0.12
N VAL A 199 -4.74 8.57 -0.24
CA VAL A 199 -5.13 7.18 0.04
C VAL A 199 -5.67 7.05 1.47
N LEU A 200 -5.03 7.65 2.46
CA LEU A 200 -5.47 7.63 3.86
C LEU A 200 -6.87 8.22 4.01
N PHE A 201 -7.16 9.33 3.35
CA PHE A 201 -8.46 9.98 3.45
C PHE A 201 -9.59 9.08 2.91
N PHE A 202 -9.36 8.44 1.77
CA PHE A 202 -10.34 7.55 1.14
C PHE A 202 -10.40 6.16 1.79
N SER A 203 -9.33 5.71 2.45
CA SER A 203 -9.30 4.43 3.17
C SER A 203 -10.38 4.35 4.26
N LYS A 204 -10.83 5.48 4.83
CA LYS A 204 -11.91 5.50 5.84
C LYS A 204 -13.24 4.96 5.33
N LYS A 205 -13.51 5.07 4.02
CA LYS A 205 -14.78 4.70 3.40
C LYS A 205 -14.70 3.40 2.60
N SER A 206 -13.52 2.79 2.52
CA SER A 206 -13.25 1.59 1.74
C SER A 206 -13.03 0.40 2.67
N LEU A 207 -13.63 -0.76 2.36
CA LEU A 207 -13.44 -2.02 3.08
C LEU A 207 -13.56 -1.86 4.61
N GLY A 208 -14.65 -1.26 5.09
CA GLY A 208 -14.90 -1.08 6.52
C GLY A 208 -13.91 -0.18 7.27
N GLY A 209 -13.02 0.52 6.55
CA GLY A 209 -11.92 1.26 7.14
C GLY A 209 -10.76 0.39 7.61
N VAL A 210 -10.74 -0.91 7.29
CA VAL A 210 -9.72 -1.87 7.77
C VAL A 210 -8.32 -1.47 7.28
N LEU A 211 -8.21 -0.88 6.07
CA LEU A 211 -6.94 -0.38 5.52
C LEU A 211 -6.43 0.92 6.16
N ARG A 212 -7.22 1.59 7.01
CA ARG A 212 -6.83 2.88 7.58
C ARG A 212 -5.56 2.80 8.43
N LYS A 213 -5.43 1.77 9.26
CA LYS A 213 -4.27 1.63 10.16
C LYS A 213 -2.97 1.36 9.38
N PRO A 214 -2.91 0.39 8.45
CA PRO A 214 -1.72 0.20 7.61
C PRO A 214 -1.37 1.44 6.78
N VAL A 215 -2.35 2.16 6.24
CA VAL A 215 -2.09 3.37 5.44
C VAL A 215 -1.61 4.54 6.29
N LEU A 216 -2.10 4.69 7.53
CA LEU A 216 -1.57 5.68 8.46
C LEU A 216 -0.09 5.40 8.77
N LEU A 217 0.25 4.13 8.98
CA LEU A 217 1.63 3.71 9.20
C LEU A 217 2.51 3.94 7.95
N LEU A 218 1.95 3.79 6.75
CA LEU A 218 2.61 4.13 5.49
C LEU A 218 2.92 5.62 5.40
N VAL A 219 1.96 6.49 5.72
CA VAL A 219 2.19 7.94 5.78
C VAL A 219 3.29 8.27 6.79
N PHE A 220 3.25 7.65 7.97
CA PHE A 220 4.30 7.82 8.98
C PHE A 220 5.68 7.41 8.46
N ALA A 221 5.81 6.23 7.86
CA ALA A 221 7.07 5.75 7.30
C ALA A 221 7.66 6.72 6.27
N LEU A 222 6.82 7.22 5.34
CA LEU A 222 7.25 8.16 4.30
C LEU A 222 7.63 9.54 4.85
N ILE A 223 6.96 10.02 5.90
CA ILE A 223 7.33 11.28 6.56
C ILE A 223 8.67 11.13 7.29
N ILE A 224 8.89 10.03 8.02
CA ILE A 224 10.17 9.78 8.68
C ILE A 224 11.28 9.65 7.63
N GLN A 225 11.04 8.96 6.52
CA GLN A 225 11.98 8.89 5.40
C GLN A 225 12.38 10.27 4.90
N TYR A 226 11.39 11.14 4.64
CA TYR A 226 11.65 12.52 4.21
C TYR A 226 12.47 13.32 5.24
N ILE A 227 12.21 13.12 6.53
CA ILE A 227 13.01 13.75 7.60
C ILE A 227 14.46 13.25 7.54
N SER A 228 14.68 11.95 7.34
CA SER A 228 16.02 11.38 7.19
C SER A 228 16.78 11.99 6.02
N ASP A 229 16.16 12.02 4.84
CA ASP A 229 16.79 12.53 3.62
C ASP A 229 17.03 14.05 3.70
N SER A 230 16.10 14.81 4.28
CA SER A 230 16.27 16.24 4.52
C SER A 230 17.40 16.53 5.52
N TYR A 231 17.50 15.72 6.58
CA TYR A 231 18.58 15.82 7.56
C TYR A 231 19.93 15.49 6.93
N PHE A 232 20.00 14.44 6.10
CA PHE A 232 21.19 14.07 5.35
C PHE A 232 21.66 15.21 4.45
N ILE A 233 20.80 15.73 3.57
CA ILE A 233 21.16 16.82 2.65
C ILE A 233 21.62 18.06 3.42
N TYR A 234 20.91 18.44 4.49
CA TYR A 234 21.28 19.58 5.31
C TYR A 234 22.67 19.42 5.93
N THR A 235 22.93 18.28 6.58
CA THR A 235 24.20 18.07 7.28
C THR A 235 25.36 17.81 6.31
N ALA A 236 25.12 17.15 5.18
CA ALA A 236 26.11 16.93 4.13
C ALA A 236 26.55 18.26 3.49
N ASN A 237 25.59 19.14 3.15
CA ASN A 237 25.91 20.47 2.60
C ASN A 237 26.67 21.37 3.59
N ASN A 238 26.52 21.14 4.90
CA ASN A 238 27.24 21.88 5.94
C ASN A 238 28.53 21.18 6.41
N GLY A 239 28.90 20.03 5.84
CA GLY A 239 30.08 19.26 6.26
C GLY A 239 30.02 18.75 7.71
N THR A 240 28.81 18.60 8.27
CA THR A 240 28.58 18.16 9.66
C THR A 240 27.99 16.76 9.75
N TRP A 241 27.74 16.13 8.61
CA TRP A 241 27.23 14.76 8.58
C TRP A 241 28.30 13.78 9.08
N TYR A 242 27.86 12.77 9.82
CA TYR A 242 28.71 11.67 10.28
C TYR A 242 27.90 10.39 10.42
N LEU A 243 28.58 9.26 10.29
CA LEU A 243 28.00 7.92 10.35
C LEU A 243 27.51 7.55 11.76
N GLY A 244 26.42 6.78 11.82
CA GLY A 244 25.80 6.36 13.08
C GLY A 244 25.14 7.49 13.85
N GLY A 245 24.94 8.65 13.21
CA GLY A 245 24.24 9.79 13.77
C GLY A 245 22.73 9.59 13.88
N ILE A 246 22.02 10.68 14.20
CA ILE A 246 20.55 10.67 14.31
C ILE A 246 19.87 10.46 12.95
N GLY A 247 20.50 10.90 11.84
CA GLY A 247 19.98 10.69 10.49
C GLY A 247 19.83 9.20 10.15
N ASP A 248 20.90 8.43 10.37
CA ASP A 248 20.89 6.97 10.20
C ASP A 248 19.82 6.28 11.08
N TYR A 249 19.59 6.79 12.29
CA TYR A 249 18.52 6.28 13.15
C TYR A 249 17.13 6.55 12.58
N PHE A 250 16.89 7.74 11.99
CA PHE A 250 15.63 8.01 11.30
C PHE A 250 15.43 7.09 10.09
N TYR A 251 16.50 6.77 9.34
CA TYR A 251 16.42 5.75 8.28
C TYR A 251 15.99 4.39 8.84
N LEU A 252 16.62 3.92 9.93
CA LEU A 252 16.21 2.67 10.60
C LEU A 252 14.72 2.67 10.98
N VAL A 253 14.22 3.76 11.58
CA VAL A 253 12.81 3.91 11.96
C VAL A 253 11.90 3.87 10.73
N SER A 254 12.26 4.57 9.65
CA SER A 254 11.53 4.55 8.38
C SER A 254 11.44 3.14 7.80
N TYR A 255 12.57 2.43 7.71
CA TYR A 255 12.64 1.08 7.14
C TYR A 255 11.84 0.07 7.96
N PHE A 256 11.91 0.17 9.29
CA PHE A 256 11.10 -0.65 10.18
C PHE A 256 9.61 -0.35 10.00
N ALA A 257 9.21 0.91 9.98
CA ALA A 257 7.82 1.29 9.76
C ALA A 257 7.28 0.80 8.41
N MET A 258 8.05 0.94 7.32
CA MET A 258 7.69 0.41 6.01
C MET A 258 7.62 -1.13 5.99
N THR A 259 8.50 -1.81 6.72
CA THR A 259 8.42 -3.27 6.91
C THR A 259 7.11 -3.67 7.59
N LEU A 260 6.71 -2.96 8.65
CA LEU A 260 5.43 -3.17 9.31
C LEU A 260 4.24 -2.91 8.39
N VAL A 261 4.31 -1.88 7.53
CA VAL A 261 3.27 -1.60 6.52
C VAL A 261 3.04 -2.83 5.64
N ILE A 262 4.11 -3.41 5.10
CA ILE A 262 4.05 -4.61 4.25
C ILE A 262 3.38 -5.78 4.99
N ILE A 263 3.80 -6.05 6.24
CA ILE A 263 3.26 -7.15 7.06
C ILE A 263 1.77 -6.91 7.37
N TYR A 264 1.39 -5.70 7.80
CA TYR A 264 0.02 -5.40 8.19
C TYR A 264 -0.93 -5.32 7.00
N ILE A 265 -0.47 -4.85 5.85
CA ILE A 265 -1.23 -4.92 4.60
C ILE A 265 -1.51 -6.39 4.25
N GLY A 266 -0.48 -7.24 4.28
CA GLY A 266 -0.65 -8.68 4.03
C GLY A 266 -1.67 -9.32 4.96
N ASP A 267 -1.56 -9.07 6.26
CA ASP A 267 -2.51 -9.57 7.27
C ASP A 267 -3.94 -9.07 7.05
N THR A 268 -4.09 -7.79 6.72
CA THR A 268 -5.41 -7.18 6.47
C THR A 268 -6.11 -7.87 5.30
N PHE A 269 -5.39 -8.10 4.21
CA PHE A 269 -5.95 -8.75 3.04
C PHE A 269 -6.25 -10.23 3.25
N GLU A 270 -5.43 -10.92 4.05
CA GLU A 270 -5.72 -12.30 4.42
C GLU A 270 -7.01 -12.40 5.23
N LYS A 271 -7.22 -11.51 6.21
CA LYS A 271 -8.47 -11.47 6.98
C LYS A 271 -9.70 -11.28 6.09
N ILE A 272 -9.64 -10.31 5.17
CA ILE A 272 -10.71 -10.07 4.20
C ILE A 272 -10.99 -11.31 3.35
N ARG A 273 -9.92 -12.00 2.91
CA ARG A 273 -10.02 -13.25 2.13
C ARG A 273 -10.72 -14.36 2.93
N LEU A 274 -10.36 -14.53 4.20
CA LEU A 274 -10.91 -15.56 5.10
C LEU A 274 -12.36 -15.29 5.50
N GLU A 275 -12.72 -14.04 5.76
CA GLU A 275 -14.11 -13.65 6.03
C GLU A 275 -14.97 -13.93 4.80
N SER A 276 -14.49 -13.56 3.62
CA SER A 276 -15.16 -13.85 2.34
C SER A 276 -15.34 -15.35 2.10
N SER A 277 -14.40 -16.21 2.52
CA SER A 277 -14.55 -17.67 2.38
C SER A 277 -15.52 -18.27 3.39
N LYS A 278 -15.47 -17.83 4.66
CA LYS A 278 -16.40 -18.30 5.70
C LYS A 278 -17.84 -18.00 5.33
N ILE A 279 -18.08 -16.82 4.78
CA ILE A 279 -19.41 -16.45 4.32
C ILE A 279 -19.87 -17.42 3.23
N LYS A 280 -19.05 -17.69 2.20
CA LYS A 280 -19.39 -18.68 1.16
C LYS A 280 -19.72 -20.07 1.71
N THR A 281 -19.00 -20.53 2.74
CA THR A 281 -19.25 -21.83 3.37
C THR A 281 -20.53 -21.82 4.20
N ALA A 282 -20.79 -20.77 4.98
CA ALA A 282 -22.03 -20.62 5.75
C ALA A 282 -23.26 -20.64 4.82
N TYR A 283 -23.24 -19.91 3.70
CA TYR A 283 -24.29 -20.00 2.67
C TYR A 283 -24.40 -21.37 2.00
N SER A 284 -23.35 -22.19 2.04
CA SER A 284 -23.41 -23.54 1.48
C SER A 284 -23.99 -24.57 2.46
N GLU A 285 -24.03 -24.26 3.76
CA GLU A 285 -24.43 -25.18 4.83
C GLU A 285 -25.82 -24.86 5.43
N THR A 286 -26.33 -23.63 5.32
CA THR A 286 -27.63 -23.26 5.91
C THR A 286 -28.87 -23.56 5.08
N ASP A 287 -28.76 -23.89 3.79
CA ASP A 287 -29.94 -24.25 2.97
C ASP A 287 -29.65 -25.50 2.15
N ALA A 288 -30.02 -26.65 2.71
CA ALA A 288 -30.15 -27.92 2.00
C ALA A 288 -31.54 -28.08 1.36
N ASP A 289 -32.28 -26.98 1.17
CA ASP A 289 -33.54 -26.97 0.44
C ASP A 289 -33.47 -25.89 -0.64
N ASN A 290 -33.53 -26.33 -1.90
CA ASN A 290 -33.58 -25.56 -3.14
C ASN A 290 -32.25 -25.06 -3.78
N ASP A 291 -31.56 -25.97 -4.48
CA ASP A 291 -30.40 -25.68 -5.36
C ASP A 291 -30.63 -24.51 -6.34
N LEU A 292 -31.88 -24.29 -6.74
CA LEU A 292 -32.27 -23.20 -7.64
C LEU A 292 -32.14 -21.82 -6.97
N GLU A 293 -32.57 -21.70 -5.72
CA GLU A 293 -32.48 -20.45 -4.95
C GLU A 293 -31.02 -20.08 -4.70
N LYS A 294 -30.18 -21.07 -4.41
CA LYS A 294 -28.73 -20.90 -4.30
C LYS A 294 -28.11 -20.41 -5.60
N LEU A 295 -28.52 -20.98 -6.73
CA LEU A 295 -28.05 -20.56 -8.04
C LEU A 295 -28.48 -19.11 -8.36
N PHE A 296 -29.71 -18.73 -8.02
CA PHE A 296 -30.17 -17.36 -8.18
C PHE A 296 -29.41 -16.37 -7.28
N ASN A 297 -29.19 -16.70 -6.00
CA ASN A 297 -28.39 -15.87 -5.09
C ASN A 297 -26.95 -15.69 -5.60
N GLN A 298 -26.37 -16.73 -6.24
CA GLN A 298 -25.07 -16.62 -6.90
C GLN A 298 -25.10 -15.68 -8.12
N ILE A 299 -26.14 -15.77 -8.95
CA ILE A 299 -26.34 -14.90 -10.11
C ILE A 299 -26.43 -13.44 -9.65
N LEU A 300 -27.30 -13.16 -8.67
CA LEU A 300 -27.49 -11.83 -8.10
C LEU A 300 -26.16 -11.27 -7.56
N THR A 301 -25.46 -12.08 -6.77
CA THR A 301 -24.17 -11.72 -6.17
C THR A 301 -23.12 -11.35 -7.22
N GLU A 302 -22.95 -12.17 -8.27
CA GLU A 302 -21.95 -11.89 -9.30
C GLU A 302 -22.31 -10.67 -10.17
N ILE A 303 -23.60 -10.43 -10.43
CA ILE A 303 -24.06 -9.20 -11.09
C ILE A 303 -23.68 -7.98 -10.25
N ILE A 304 -24.08 -7.93 -8.97
CA ILE A 304 -23.81 -6.78 -8.10
C ILE A 304 -22.30 -6.56 -7.98
N LYS A 305 -21.53 -7.62 -7.76
CA LYS A 305 -20.07 -7.55 -7.63
C LYS A 305 -19.43 -6.96 -8.87
N ARG A 306 -19.90 -7.34 -10.07
CA ARG A 306 -19.37 -6.79 -11.33
C ARG A 306 -19.77 -5.33 -11.52
N GLN A 307 -21.01 -4.98 -11.21
CA GLN A 307 -21.54 -3.62 -11.37
C GLN A 307 -20.89 -2.65 -10.38
N VAL A 308 -20.82 -3.00 -9.10
CA VAL A 308 -20.14 -2.23 -8.06
C VAL A 308 -18.66 -2.05 -8.38
N ARG A 309 -18.00 -3.06 -8.95
CA ARG A 309 -16.60 -2.93 -9.38
C ARG A 309 -16.40 -1.86 -10.46
N ILE A 310 -17.39 -1.65 -11.33
CA ILE A 310 -17.34 -0.66 -12.41
C ILE A 310 -17.81 0.71 -11.92
N ALA A 311 -18.93 0.75 -11.21
CA ALA A 311 -19.64 1.97 -10.81
C ALA A 311 -19.27 2.50 -9.42
N GLY A 312 -18.54 1.73 -8.63
CA GLY A 312 -18.19 2.07 -7.25
C GLY A 312 -19.43 2.21 -6.35
N PRO A 313 -19.47 3.23 -5.46
CA PRO A 313 -20.59 3.43 -4.52
C PRO A 313 -21.96 3.62 -5.18
N LEU A 314 -22.01 4.12 -6.41
CA LEU A 314 -23.26 4.29 -7.16
C LEU A 314 -23.89 2.94 -7.48
N GLY A 315 -23.08 1.90 -7.69
CA GLY A 315 -23.56 0.54 -7.89
C GLY A 315 -24.36 0.02 -6.69
N TRP A 316 -23.94 0.37 -5.47
CA TRP A 316 -24.65 0.00 -4.24
C TRP A 316 -25.91 0.82 -3.98
N GLN A 317 -25.94 2.08 -4.41
CA GLN A 317 -27.14 2.91 -4.31
C GLN A 317 -28.32 2.32 -5.09
N GLU A 318 -28.05 1.70 -6.24
CA GLU A 318 -29.10 1.03 -7.03
C GLU A 318 -29.55 -0.28 -6.38
N VAL A 319 -28.65 -1.08 -5.79
CA VAL A 319 -29.02 -2.31 -5.07
C VAL A 319 -30.00 -2.01 -3.94
N ARG A 320 -29.73 -0.96 -3.14
CA ARG A 320 -30.57 -0.56 -2.00
C ARG A 320 -31.98 -0.11 -2.40
N LYS A 321 -32.23 0.16 -3.68
CA LYS A 321 -33.56 0.52 -4.20
C LYS A 321 -34.40 -0.70 -4.59
N VAL A 322 -33.81 -1.90 -4.60
CA VAL A 322 -34.52 -3.15 -4.89
C VAL A 322 -35.01 -3.74 -3.57
N ALA A 323 -36.31 -3.64 -3.31
CA ALA A 323 -36.89 -4.00 -2.01
C ALA A 323 -36.74 -5.49 -1.66
N SER A 324 -36.68 -6.35 -2.69
CA SER A 324 -36.48 -7.79 -2.53
C SER A 324 -35.03 -8.21 -2.31
N VAL A 325 -34.07 -7.27 -2.26
CA VAL A 325 -32.67 -7.57 -1.99
C VAL A 325 -32.30 -7.16 -0.58
N SER A 326 -32.00 -8.16 0.25
CA SER A 326 -31.45 -7.95 1.59
C SER A 326 -29.93 -7.97 1.53
N ILE A 327 -29.30 -6.85 1.88
CA ILE A 327 -27.85 -6.72 1.93
C ILE A 327 -27.36 -7.27 3.26
N ILE A 328 -26.71 -8.43 3.23
CA ILE A 328 -26.19 -9.09 4.42
C ILE A 328 -24.79 -8.58 4.75
N ASN A 329 -23.95 -8.37 3.74
CA ASN A 329 -22.65 -7.71 3.90
C ASN A 329 -22.22 -7.00 2.61
N GLU A 330 -22.11 -5.67 2.65
CA GLU A 330 -21.72 -4.83 1.51
C GLU A 330 -20.24 -5.03 1.11
N GLU A 331 -19.37 -5.36 2.06
CA GLU A 331 -17.93 -5.50 1.81
C GLU A 331 -17.59 -6.78 1.06
N SER A 332 -18.25 -7.88 1.39
CA SER A 332 -18.11 -9.17 0.71
C SER A 332 -19.07 -9.35 -0.47
N VAL A 333 -19.92 -8.35 -0.74
CA VAL A 333 -20.99 -8.39 -1.75
C VAL A 333 -21.94 -9.57 -1.54
N VAL A 334 -22.41 -9.70 -0.31
CA VAL A 334 -23.25 -10.81 0.08
C VAL A 334 -24.66 -10.28 0.26
N VAL A 335 -25.57 -10.84 -0.53
CA VAL A 335 -26.96 -10.45 -0.59
C VAL A 335 -27.82 -11.72 -0.57
N SER A 336 -29.03 -11.59 -0.05
CA SER A 336 -30.08 -12.59 -0.22
C SER A 336 -31.28 -11.96 -0.90
N MET A 337 -32.05 -12.81 -1.58
CA MET A 337 -33.33 -12.42 -2.15
C MET A 337 -34.46 -12.76 -1.20
N VAL A 338 -35.53 -11.97 -1.27
CA VAL A 338 -36.80 -12.23 -0.62
C VAL A 338 -37.89 -12.19 -1.69
N GLY A 339 -38.61 -13.30 -1.88
CA GLY A 339 -39.67 -13.40 -2.89
C GLY A 339 -39.20 -14.02 -4.21
N ASP A 340 -39.76 -13.56 -5.33
CA ASP A 340 -39.51 -14.12 -6.67
C ASP A 340 -38.07 -13.79 -7.16
N PRO A 341 -37.20 -14.79 -7.35
CA PRO A 341 -35.81 -14.57 -7.72
C PRO A 341 -35.64 -13.95 -9.12
N LYS A 342 -36.50 -14.31 -10.09
CA LYS A 342 -36.42 -13.80 -11.46
C LYS A 342 -36.76 -12.32 -11.50
N LYS A 343 -37.89 -11.96 -10.89
CA LYS A 343 -38.32 -10.56 -10.77
C LYS A 343 -37.29 -9.70 -10.06
N THR A 344 -36.63 -10.25 -9.04
CA THR A 344 -35.59 -9.53 -8.29
C THR A 344 -34.37 -9.22 -9.16
N ILE A 345 -33.91 -10.19 -9.96
CA ILE A 345 -32.79 -9.97 -10.89
C ILE A 345 -33.19 -8.99 -12.00
N ASP A 346 -34.39 -9.14 -12.56
CA ASP A 346 -34.91 -8.25 -13.61
C ASP A 346 -35.04 -6.81 -13.10
N GLU A 347 -35.56 -6.61 -11.89
CA GLU A 347 -35.65 -5.29 -11.26
C GLU A 347 -34.25 -4.70 -11.04
N LEU A 348 -33.29 -5.47 -10.52
CA LEU A 348 -31.93 -4.99 -10.32
C LEU A 348 -31.28 -4.57 -11.64
N ILE A 349 -31.39 -5.39 -12.69
CA ILE A 349 -30.81 -5.07 -14.00
C ILE A 349 -31.52 -3.87 -14.61
N TYR A 350 -32.83 -3.72 -14.42
CA TYR A 350 -33.58 -2.55 -14.85
C TYR A 350 -33.09 -1.27 -14.15
N ARG A 351 -32.85 -1.30 -12.83
CA ARG A 351 -32.24 -0.17 -12.10
C ARG A 351 -30.87 0.20 -12.66
N TYR A 352 -30.02 -0.80 -12.85
CA TYR A 352 -28.70 -0.58 -13.44
C TYR A 352 -28.78 -0.06 -14.87
N LYS A 353 -29.71 -0.54 -15.69
CA LYS A 353 -29.93 -0.04 -17.06
C LYS A 353 -30.39 1.42 -17.05
N ASN A 354 -31.36 1.78 -16.20
CA ASN A 354 -31.85 3.15 -16.12
C ASN A 354 -30.77 4.13 -15.67
N PHE A 355 -29.86 3.69 -14.80
CA PHE A 355 -28.83 4.56 -14.26
C PHE A 355 -27.54 4.58 -15.10
N PHE A 356 -27.11 3.44 -15.65
CA PHE A 356 -25.85 3.28 -16.37
C PHE A 356 -26.00 3.02 -17.88
N GLY A 357 -27.22 2.91 -18.40
CA GLY A 357 -27.51 2.62 -19.80
C GLY A 357 -27.34 1.15 -20.20
N ASP A 358 -27.36 0.87 -21.50
CA ASP A 358 -27.33 -0.51 -22.04
C ASP A 358 -26.04 -1.28 -21.71
N ILE A 359 -24.97 -0.57 -21.35
CA ILE A 359 -23.71 -1.22 -20.95
C ILE A 359 -23.88 -2.01 -19.65
N ALA A 360 -24.73 -1.56 -18.73
CA ALA A 360 -25.03 -2.29 -17.51
C ALA A 360 -25.67 -3.64 -17.81
N VAL A 361 -26.59 -3.70 -18.76
CA VAL A 361 -27.23 -4.97 -19.16
C VAL A 361 -26.19 -5.96 -19.68
N LYS A 362 -25.28 -5.51 -20.56
CA LYS A 362 -24.19 -6.34 -21.09
C LYS A 362 -23.26 -6.85 -19.98
N VAL A 363 -22.93 -5.99 -19.01
CA VAL A 363 -22.10 -6.36 -17.85
C VAL A 363 -22.80 -7.43 -17.01
N SER A 364 -24.10 -7.26 -16.73
CA SER A 364 -24.89 -8.23 -15.96
C SER A 364 -24.99 -9.59 -16.68
N LYS A 365 -25.27 -9.58 -17.99
CA LYS A 365 -25.28 -10.81 -18.81
C LYS A 365 -23.94 -11.54 -18.78
N ASN A 366 -22.84 -10.80 -18.92
CA ASN A 366 -21.50 -11.38 -18.88
C ASN A 366 -21.16 -11.97 -17.49
N ALA A 367 -21.53 -11.26 -16.41
CA ALA A 367 -21.29 -11.72 -15.05
C ALA A 367 -22.06 -13.02 -14.72
N ALA A 368 -23.28 -13.15 -15.25
CA ALA A 368 -24.16 -14.27 -14.96
C ALA A 368 -24.05 -15.45 -15.95
N TYR A 369 -23.37 -15.28 -17.09
CA TYR A 369 -23.37 -16.21 -18.23
C TYR A 369 -23.21 -17.69 -17.85
N HIS A 370 -22.18 -18.03 -17.08
CA HIS A 370 -21.90 -19.42 -16.69
C HIS A 370 -22.87 -20.00 -15.66
N LEU A 371 -23.58 -19.14 -14.94
CA LEU A 371 -24.57 -19.54 -13.94
C LEU A 371 -25.95 -19.72 -14.58
N ILE A 372 -26.30 -18.86 -15.55
CA ILE A 372 -27.55 -18.96 -16.31
C ILE A 372 -27.63 -20.28 -17.08
N MET A 373 -26.51 -20.78 -17.61
CA MET A 373 -26.46 -22.08 -18.30
C MET A 373 -26.88 -23.28 -17.44
N LYS A 374 -26.94 -23.11 -16.12
CA LYS A 374 -27.38 -24.13 -15.17
C LYS A 374 -28.87 -24.01 -14.82
N LEU A 375 -29.55 -22.95 -15.26
CA LEU A 375 -30.98 -22.77 -15.08
C LEU A 375 -31.75 -23.49 -16.19
N PRO A 376 -32.91 -24.08 -15.86
CA PRO A 376 -33.91 -24.42 -16.88
C PRO A 376 -34.29 -23.17 -17.71
N PRO A 377 -34.53 -23.29 -19.02
CA PRO A 377 -34.84 -22.14 -19.90
C PRO A 377 -35.99 -21.23 -19.40
N GLU A 378 -37.00 -21.83 -18.77
CA GLU A 378 -38.16 -21.17 -18.17
C GLU A 378 -37.82 -20.36 -16.91
N GLU A 379 -36.71 -20.70 -16.24
CA GLU A 379 -36.22 -20.03 -15.04
C GLU A 379 -35.20 -18.91 -15.34
N VAL A 380 -34.78 -18.74 -16.59
CA VAL A 380 -33.87 -17.65 -16.97
C VAL A 380 -34.60 -16.30 -16.88
N PRO A 381 -34.11 -15.33 -16.07
CA PRO A 381 -34.70 -13.98 -15.99
C PRO A 381 -34.71 -13.28 -17.35
N ASP A 382 -35.76 -12.52 -17.65
CA ASP A 382 -35.98 -11.95 -18.99
C ASP A 382 -34.87 -10.97 -19.39
N SER A 383 -34.34 -10.22 -18.44
CA SER A 383 -33.24 -9.28 -18.66
C SER A 383 -31.90 -9.96 -19.01
N LEU A 384 -31.79 -11.27 -18.76
CA LEU A 384 -30.60 -12.08 -19.00
C LEU A 384 -30.69 -12.96 -20.25
N ARG A 385 -31.86 -13.03 -20.91
CA ARG A 385 -32.08 -13.77 -22.15
C ARG A 385 -31.33 -13.19 -23.35
#